data_AF-A0A523ZUU3-F1
#
_entry.id   AF-A0A523ZUU3-F1
#
_cell.length_a   1.000
_cell.length_b   1.000
_cell.length_c   1.000
_cell.angle_alpha   90.00
_cell.angle_beta   90.00
_cell.angle_gamma   90.00
#
_symmetry.space_group_name_H-M   'P 1'
#
loop_
_entity.id
_entity.type
_entity.pdbx_description
1 polymer ?
#
loop_
_entity_poly.entity_id
_entity_poly.type
_entity_poly.pdbx_seq_one_letter_code
_entity_poly.pdbx_strand_id
1 'polypeptide(L)'
;LANPEQALEYVSQTGVDVFAPAIGTAHGIYKGEPKIAFDLLGRIAREIRVAIAIHGGTGLSDEVFKKCISLGGAKINISTQIKHAFKDSLSEYFRKSPQVYEPVKILAYMRDRVQEVIESFIEKFGSEGKA
;
A
#
# COMPACT_ATOMS: atom_id res chain seq x y z
N LEU A 1 16.74 9.07 1.98
CA LEU A 1 16.64 7.68 1.48
C LEU A 1 17.41 6.77 2.42
N ALA A 2 17.11 5.47 2.47
CA ALA A 2 17.87 4.52 3.27
C ALA A 2 19.32 4.38 2.76
N ASN A 3 20.26 4.12 3.68
CA ASN A 3 21.61 3.70 3.34
C ASN A 3 21.69 2.15 3.38
N PRO A 4 22.21 1.47 2.34
CA PRO A 4 22.27 0.01 2.29
C PRO A 4 23.08 -0.63 3.42
N GLU A 5 24.25 -0.08 3.71
CA GLU A 5 25.16 -0.64 4.72
C GLU A 5 24.52 -0.57 6.12
N GLN A 6 23.89 0.55 6.46
CA GLN A 6 23.14 0.73 7.70
C GLN A 6 21.89 -0.17 7.76
N ALA A 7 21.23 -0.40 6.62
CA ALA A 7 20.08 -1.30 6.56
C ALA A 7 20.50 -2.75 6.87
N LEU A 8 21.60 -3.22 6.27
CA LEU A 8 22.16 -4.54 6.54
C LEU A 8 22.58 -4.68 8.00
N GLU A 9 23.31 -3.69 8.52
CA GLU A 9 23.74 -3.68 9.91
C GLU A 9 22.52 -3.74 10.86
N TYR A 10 21.53 -2.87 10.66
CA TYR A 10 20.31 -2.84 11.46
C TYR A 10 19.58 -4.18 11.46
N VAL A 11 19.34 -4.78 10.28
CA VAL A 11 18.65 -6.07 10.18
C VAL A 11 19.45 -7.18 10.88
N SER A 12 20.77 -7.19 10.71
CA SER A 12 21.64 -8.22 11.32
C SER A 12 21.68 -8.13 12.85
N GLN A 13 21.68 -6.92 13.41
CA GLN A 13 21.77 -6.71 14.85
C GLN A 13 20.43 -6.88 15.56
N THR A 14 19.33 -6.51 14.90
CA THR A 14 18.00 -6.52 15.51
C THR A 14 17.24 -7.82 15.30
N GLY A 15 17.52 -8.56 14.22
CA GLY A 15 16.80 -9.79 13.89
C GLY A 15 15.34 -9.58 13.50
N VAL A 16 14.97 -8.39 13.01
CA VAL A 16 13.59 -8.09 12.56
C VAL A 16 13.16 -8.98 11.39
N ASP A 17 11.90 -9.41 11.39
CA ASP A 17 11.35 -10.25 10.31
C ASP A 17 11.00 -9.46 9.04
N VAL A 18 10.75 -8.16 9.18
CA VAL A 18 10.32 -7.25 8.10
C VAL A 18 11.05 -5.92 8.23
N PHE A 19 11.61 -5.43 7.12
CA PHE A 19 12.34 -4.17 7.06
C PHE A 19 11.69 -3.19 6.07
N ALA A 20 11.59 -1.91 6.44
CA ALA A 20 10.96 -0.86 5.63
C ALA A 20 11.97 0.23 5.23
N PRO A 21 12.67 0.10 4.09
CA PRO A 21 13.61 1.12 3.64
C PRO A 21 12.89 2.37 3.10
N ALA A 22 13.41 3.55 3.44
CA ALA A 22 12.96 4.79 2.84
C ALA A 22 13.46 4.90 1.38
N ILE A 23 12.59 4.59 0.42
CA ILE A 23 12.90 4.55 -1.03
C ILE A 23 12.29 5.70 -1.84
N GLY A 24 11.82 6.76 -1.18
CA GLY A 24 11.22 7.93 -1.85
C GLY A 24 9.70 7.90 -1.90
N THR A 25 9.06 6.94 -1.25
CA THR A 25 7.61 6.97 -1.00
C THR A 25 7.24 7.94 0.12
N ALA A 26 5.99 8.40 0.14
CA ALA A 26 5.43 9.27 1.17
C ALA A 26 4.00 8.83 1.54
N HIS A 27 3.59 9.11 2.78
CA HIS A 27 2.20 8.89 3.21
C HIS A 27 1.27 9.97 2.66
N GLY A 28 0.02 9.60 2.39
CA GLY A 28 -1.00 10.52 1.88
C GLY A 28 -1.13 10.47 0.37
N ILE A 29 -1.61 11.56 -0.22
CA ILE A 29 -1.75 11.72 -1.66
C ILE A 29 -0.52 12.47 -2.17
N TYR A 30 0.15 11.92 -3.19
CA TYR A 30 1.27 12.59 -3.83
C TYR A 30 0.81 13.86 -4.55
N LYS A 31 1.57 14.96 -4.39
CA LYS A 31 1.31 16.24 -5.10
C LYS A 31 1.92 16.29 -6.50
N GLY A 32 2.67 15.27 -6.89
CA GLY A 32 3.36 15.13 -8.16
C GLY A 32 3.86 13.70 -8.34
N GLU A 33 4.64 13.44 -9.39
CA GLU A 33 5.12 12.08 -9.68
C GLU A 33 6.12 11.60 -8.61
N PRO A 34 5.86 10.45 -7.95
CA PRO A 34 6.76 9.90 -6.95
C PRO A 34 8.07 9.42 -7.59
N LYS A 35 9.20 9.91 -7.09
CA LYS A 35 10.53 9.46 -7.52
C LYS A 35 11.00 8.30 -6.64
N ILE A 36 10.70 7.08 -7.07
CA ILE A 36 11.08 5.87 -6.35
C ILE A 36 12.52 5.47 -6.69
N ALA A 37 13.34 5.27 -5.66
CA ALA A 37 14.72 4.83 -5.78
C ALA A 37 14.80 3.30 -5.99
N PHE A 38 14.43 2.84 -7.18
CA PHE A 38 14.38 1.40 -7.51
C PHE A 38 15.74 0.70 -7.41
N ASP A 39 16.84 1.35 -7.83
CA ASP A 39 18.18 0.77 -7.74
C ASP A 39 18.59 0.54 -6.28
N LEU A 40 18.23 1.48 -5.40
CA LEU A 40 18.44 1.36 -3.96
C LEU A 40 17.62 0.21 -3.38
N LEU A 41 16.34 0.11 -3.73
CA LEU A 41 15.48 -1.00 -3.30
C LEU A 41 16.09 -2.36 -3.71
N GLY A 42 16.47 -2.51 -4.98
CA GLY A 42 17.06 -3.74 -5.49
C GLY A 42 18.45 -4.05 -4.90
N ARG A 43 19.20 -3.03 -4.48
CA ARG A 43 20.44 -3.23 -3.74
C ARG A 43 20.17 -3.77 -2.33
N ILE A 44 19.30 -3.09 -1.56
CA ILE A 44 18.94 -3.50 -0.20
C ILE A 44 18.35 -4.92 -0.21
N ALA A 45 17.44 -5.22 -1.13
CA ALA A 45 16.79 -6.52 -1.25
C ALA A 45 17.75 -7.70 -1.55
N ARG A 46 18.92 -7.42 -2.14
CA ARG A 46 19.95 -8.45 -2.35
C ARG A 46 20.82 -8.67 -1.12
N GLU A 47 20.97 -7.64 -0.29
CA GLU A 47 21.85 -7.67 0.88
C GLU A 47 21.12 -8.22 2.13
N ILE A 48 19.83 -7.89 2.31
CA ILE A 48 19.04 -8.35 3.45
C ILE A 48 18.19 -9.58 3.11
N ARG A 49 18.06 -10.51 4.04
CA ARG A 49 17.31 -11.78 3.87
C ARG A 49 15.90 -11.77 4.49
N VAL A 50 15.36 -10.59 4.75
CA VAL A 50 14.06 -10.39 5.42
C VAL A 50 13.05 -9.76 4.47
N ALA A 51 11.76 -9.89 4.75
CA ALA A 51 10.72 -9.34 3.90
C ALA A 51 10.81 -7.81 3.85
N ILE A 52 10.65 -7.20 2.66
CA ILE A 52 10.67 -5.75 2.52
C ILE A 52 9.25 -5.18 2.53
N ALA A 53 9.02 -4.20 3.40
CA ALA A 53 7.81 -3.42 3.44
C ALA A 53 7.95 -2.09 2.67
N ILE A 54 6.94 -1.79 1.86
CA ILE A 54 6.80 -0.55 1.09
C ILE A 54 5.72 0.30 1.76
N HIS A 55 6.15 1.40 2.36
CA HIS A 55 5.24 2.40 2.95
C HIS A 55 4.75 3.39 1.89
N GLY A 56 3.66 4.09 2.18
CA GLY A 56 3.19 5.18 1.32
C GLY A 56 2.72 4.72 -0.06
N GLY A 57 2.02 3.58 -0.13
CA GLY A 57 1.55 3.03 -1.40
C GLY A 57 0.42 3.83 -2.05
N THR A 58 -0.32 4.66 -1.30
CA THR A 58 -1.45 5.40 -1.87
C THR A 58 -1.03 6.37 -2.96
N GLY A 59 -1.59 6.19 -4.17
CA GLY A 59 -1.32 7.05 -5.32
C GLY A 59 -0.12 6.60 -6.16
N LEU A 60 0.53 5.49 -5.83
CA LEU A 60 1.47 4.84 -6.73
C LEU A 60 0.72 4.15 -7.88
N SER A 61 1.32 4.11 -9.06
CA SER A 61 0.76 3.40 -10.21
C SER A 61 0.97 1.89 -10.09
N ASP A 62 0.20 1.12 -10.86
CA ASP A 62 0.31 -0.34 -10.90
C ASP A 62 1.70 -0.78 -11.41
N GLU A 63 2.32 -0.03 -12.30
CA GLU A 63 3.69 -0.26 -12.78
C GLU A 63 4.71 -0.07 -11.65
N VAL A 64 4.54 0.97 -10.82
CA VAL A 64 5.40 1.20 -9.66
C VAL A 64 5.28 0.05 -8.66
N PHE A 65 4.05 -0.41 -8.37
CA PHE A 65 3.85 -1.57 -7.49
C PHE A 65 4.51 -2.82 -8.05
N LYS A 66 4.25 -3.16 -9.32
CA LYS A 66 4.86 -4.31 -9.99
C LYS A 66 6.38 -4.25 -9.94
N LYS A 67 6.96 -3.05 -10.15
CA LYS A 67 8.41 -2.87 -10.08
C LYS A 67 8.94 -3.08 -8.66
N CYS A 68 8.33 -2.48 -7.64
CA CYS A 68 8.70 -2.69 -6.24
C CYS A 68 8.62 -4.16 -5.84
N ILE A 69 7.55 -4.86 -6.21
CA ILE A 69 7.35 -6.29 -5.94
C ILE A 69 8.45 -7.12 -6.62
N SER A 70 8.73 -6.85 -7.91
CA SER A 70 9.78 -7.55 -8.66
C SER A 70 11.19 -7.39 -8.07
N LEU A 71 11.41 -6.35 -7.26
CA LEU A 71 12.67 -6.06 -6.59
C LEU A 71 12.73 -6.58 -5.14
N GLY A 72 11.71 -7.32 -4.67
CA GLY A 72 11.69 -7.92 -3.33
C GLY A 72 10.71 -7.27 -2.34
N GLY A 73 9.90 -6.30 -2.77
CA GLY A 73 8.81 -5.77 -1.96
C GLY A 73 7.75 -6.83 -1.68
N ALA A 74 7.61 -7.23 -0.43
CA ALA A 74 6.73 -8.33 0.00
C ALA A 74 5.50 -7.86 0.80
N LYS A 75 5.54 -6.64 1.36
CA LYS A 75 4.43 -6.05 2.13
C LYS A 75 4.19 -4.62 1.66
N ILE A 76 2.97 -4.29 1.22
CA ILE A 76 2.64 -2.93 0.75
C ILE A 76 1.58 -2.32 1.66
N ASN A 77 1.83 -1.10 2.14
CA ASN A 77 0.92 -0.40 3.04
C ASN A 77 0.02 0.56 2.24
N ILE A 78 -1.29 0.28 2.21
CA ILE A 78 -2.33 1.14 1.65
C ILE A 78 -3.23 1.62 2.79
N SER A 79 -3.48 2.93 2.89
CA SER A 79 -4.36 3.49 3.93
C SER A 79 -5.24 4.60 3.39
N THR A 80 -4.65 5.62 2.77
CA THR A 80 -5.38 6.81 2.33
C THR A 80 -6.46 6.47 1.30
N GLN A 81 -6.18 5.58 0.34
CA GLN A 81 -7.20 5.11 -0.62
C GLN A 81 -8.38 4.41 0.04
N ILE A 82 -8.14 3.58 1.06
CA ILE A 82 -9.22 2.88 1.80
C ILE A 82 -10.09 3.90 2.56
N LYS A 83 -9.47 4.90 3.19
CA LYS A 83 -10.19 5.98 3.88
C LYS A 83 -11.03 6.81 2.90
N HIS A 84 -10.51 7.07 1.70
CA HIS A 84 -11.27 7.73 0.64
C HIS A 84 -12.45 6.88 0.17
N ALA A 85 -12.25 5.59 -0.10
CA ALA A 85 -13.33 4.68 -0.46
C ALA A 85 -14.46 4.67 0.58
N PHE A 86 -14.09 4.64 1.87
CA PHE A 86 -15.05 4.73 2.97
C PHE A 86 -15.81 6.07 3.01
N LYS A 87 -15.08 7.19 3.01
CA LYS A 87 -15.69 8.54 3.08
C LYS A 87 -16.55 8.85 1.86
N ASP A 88 -16.04 8.54 0.67
CA ASP A 88 -16.66 8.92 -0.59
C ASP A 88 -17.86 8.02 -0.91
N SER A 89 -17.87 6.76 -0.46
CA SER A 89 -19.06 5.88 -0.56
C SER A 89 -20.24 6.37 0.28
N LEU A 90 -20.01 6.93 1.47
CA LEU A 90 -21.07 7.59 2.25
C LEU A 90 -21.70 8.76 1.47
N SER A 91 -20.84 9.62 0.92
CA SER A 91 -21.27 10.77 0.14
C SER A 91 -22.02 10.36 -1.12
N GLU A 92 -21.56 9.29 -1.79
CA GLU A 92 -22.21 8.70 -2.95
C GLU A 92 -23.59 8.12 -2.61
N TYR A 93 -23.70 7.38 -1.51
CA TYR A 93 -24.95 6.74 -1.10
C TYR A 93 -26.05 7.78 -0.83
N PHE A 94 -25.73 8.86 -0.09
CA PHE A 94 -26.69 9.93 0.16
C PHE A 94 -27.08 10.71 -1.10
N ARG A 95 -26.16 10.89 -2.06
CA ARG A 95 -26.52 11.50 -3.36
C ARG A 95 -27.48 10.63 -4.15
N LYS A 96 -27.29 9.30 -4.13
CA LYS A 96 -28.16 8.34 -4.84
C LYS A 96 -29.51 8.12 -4.14
N SER A 97 -29.52 8.17 -2.82
CA SER A 97 -30.67 7.83 -1.97
C SER A 97 -30.90 8.87 -0.87
N PRO A 98 -31.33 10.10 -1.20
CA PRO A 98 -31.37 11.21 -0.24
C PRO A 98 -32.35 11.01 0.93
N GLN A 99 -33.35 10.14 0.77
CA GLN A 99 -34.37 9.88 1.79
C GLN A 99 -34.05 8.69 2.70
N VAL A 100 -32.90 8.03 2.49
CA VAL A 100 -32.53 6.86 3.27
C VAL A 100 -32.00 7.28 4.64
N TYR A 101 -32.49 6.64 5.70
CA TYR A 101 -32.04 6.90 7.07
C TYR A 101 -31.60 5.62 7.80
N GLU A 102 -31.84 4.45 7.20
CA GLU A 102 -31.53 3.15 7.81
C GLU A 102 -30.01 2.91 7.84
N PRO A 103 -29.36 2.95 9.01
CA PRO A 103 -27.91 2.88 9.12
C PRO A 103 -27.32 1.58 8.60
N VAL A 104 -28.04 0.45 8.73
CA VAL A 104 -27.51 -0.86 8.29
C VAL A 104 -27.29 -0.88 6.78
N LYS A 105 -28.20 -0.27 5.99
CA LYS A 105 -28.06 -0.21 4.53
C LYS A 105 -26.90 0.70 4.09
N ILE A 106 -26.71 1.81 4.81
CA ILE A 106 -25.60 2.74 4.57
C ILE A 106 -24.26 2.03 4.82
N LEU A 107 -24.12 1.38 5.97
CA LEU A 107 -22.89 0.67 6.35
C LEU A 107 -22.60 -0.51 5.43
N ALA A 108 -23.62 -1.26 5.00
CA ALA A 108 -23.45 -2.33 4.02
C ALA A 108 -22.89 -1.80 2.70
N TYR A 109 -23.46 -0.72 2.16
CA TYR A 109 -22.95 -0.09 0.93
C TYR A 109 -21.49 0.36 1.10
N MET A 110 -21.16 1.04 2.18
CA MET A 110 -19.80 1.52 2.44
C MET A 110 -18.80 0.37 2.55
N ARG A 111 -19.18 -0.72 3.24
CA ARG A 111 -18.37 -1.94 3.34
C ARG A 111 -18.09 -2.52 1.96
N ASP A 112 -19.11 -2.68 1.13
CA ASP A 112 -18.97 -3.29 -0.20
C ASP A 112 -18.02 -2.44 -1.07
N ARG A 113 -18.15 -1.10 -1.04
CA ARG A 113 -17.23 -0.19 -1.75
C ARG A 113 -15.79 -0.28 -1.26
N VAL A 114 -15.57 -0.45 0.05
CA VAL A 114 -14.23 -0.64 0.62
C VAL A 114 -13.67 -2.01 0.23
N GLN A 115 -14.50 -3.04 0.25
CA GLN A 115 -14.12 -4.40 -0.12
C GLN A 115 -13.64 -4.45 -1.58
N GLU A 116 -14.38 -3.88 -2.52
CA GLU A 116 -13.97 -3.80 -3.93
C GLU A 116 -12.57 -3.18 -4.10
N VAL A 117 -12.27 -2.11 -3.35
CA VAL A 117 -10.96 -1.45 -3.39
C VAL A 117 -9.87 -2.37 -2.85
N ILE A 118 -10.13 -3.08 -1.74
CA ILE A 118 -9.17 -4.03 -1.16
C ILE A 118 -8.91 -5.20 -2.12
N GLU A 119 -9.97 -5.78 -2.70
CA GLU A 119 -9.88 -6.88 -3.68
C GLU A 119 -9.04 -6.44 -4.89
N SER A 120 -9.25 -5.22 -5.39
CA SER A 120 -8.42 -4.69 -6.48
C SER A 120 -6.93 -4.62 -6.13
N PHE A 121 -6.56 -4.35 -4.86
CA PHE A 121 -5.16 -4.37 -4.43
C PHE A 121 -4.63 -5.79 -4.26
N ILE A 122 -5.44 -6.74 -3.79
CA ILE A 122 -5.08 -8.16 -3.71
C ILE A 122 -4.70 -8.69 -5.09
N GLU A 123 -5.50 -8.39 -6.11
CA GLU A 123 -5.23 -8.74 -7.50
C GLU A 123 -3.95 -8.06 -8.02
N LYS A 124 -3.85 -6.73 -7.86
CA LYS A 124 -2.69 -5.94 -8.32
C LYS A 124 -1.37 -6.38 -7.70
N PHE A 125 -1.39 -6.83 -6.45
CA PHE A 125 -0.21 -7.31 -5.74
C PHE A 125 0.07 -8.80 -6.00
N GLY A 126 -0.82 -9.50 -6.72
CA GLY A 126 -0.66 -10.91 -7.05
C GLY A 126 -0.80 -11.85 -5.87
N SER A 127 -1.50 -11.43 -4.80
CA SER A 127 -1.73 -12.25 -3.60
C SER A 127 -3.01 -13.08 -3.66
N GLU A 128 -3.81 -12.95 -4.72
CA GLU A 128 -4.99 -13.78 -4.94
C GLU A 128 -4.63 -15.27 -4.98
N GLY A 129 -5.39 -16.10 -4.25
CA GLY A 129 -5.20 -17.55 -4.22
C GLY A 129 -3.91 -18.03 -3.54
N LYS A 130 -3.27 -17.18 -2.71
CA LYS A 130 -2.02 -17.48 -1.99
C LYS A 130 -2.21 -17.75 -0.49
N ALA A 131 -3.43 -18.08 -0.07
CA ALA A 131 -3.78 -18.38 1.33
C ALA A 131 -3.28 -19.76 1.78
#